data_AF-Q8RQF0-F1
#
_entry.id   AF-Q8RQF0-F1
#
_cell.length_a   1.000
_cell.length_b   1.000
_cell.length_c   1.000
_cell.angle_alpha   90.00
_cell.angle_beta   90.00
_cell.angle_gamma   90.00
#
_symmetry.space_group_name_H-M   'P 1'
#
loop_
_entity.id
_entity.type
_entity.pdbx_description
1 polymer ?
#
loop_
_entity_poly.entity_id
_entity_poly.type
_entity_poly.pdbx_seq_one_letter_code
_entity_poly.pdbx_strand_id
1 'polypeptide(L)'
;MYNLAQCYNSIGDIEKTIETYNEVIKIDPNDPDYRYELIRILFMNEKYKEAHSMLLEIEKENLEELSIHQSLKGYYYLVIGEFTKAQKLFKEAIYFNFEKEMHDELIYNYFFTLYNKNEFNKILDLLPHLNLQKNNNYHQEIDTLINLITDKQKVNQFAN
;
A
#
# COMPACT_ATOMS: atom_id res chain seq x y z
N MET A 1 1.66 18.94 -3.03
CA MET A 1 2.43 18.54 -1.83
C MET A 1 3.55 17.53 -2.09
N TYR A 2 3.66 16.95 -3.30
CA TYR A 2 4.67 15.95 -3.70
C TYR A 2 6.14 16.32 -3.40
N ASN A 3 6.46 17.63 -3.34
CA ASN A 3 7.83 18.10 -3.15
C ASN A 3 8.30 18.16 -1.69
N LEU A 4 7.39 18.19 -0.70
CA LEU A 4 7.81 18.39 0.69
C LEU A 4 8.21 17.08 1.37
N ALA A 5 7.44 16.00 1.17
CA ALA A 5 7.74 14.67 1.69
C ALA A 5 9.04 14.10 1.13
N GLN A 6 9.30 14.27 -0.17
CA GLN A 6 10.54 13.82 -0.81
C GLN A 6 11.76 14.66 -0.39
N CYS A 7 11.59 15.98 -0.17
CA CYS A 7 12.68 16.84 0.32
C CYS A 7 13.11 16.52 1.75
N TYR A 8 12.23 16.01 2.61
CA TYR A 8 12.60 15.69 3.99
C TYR A 8 13.12 14.26 4.17
N ASN A 9 12.57 13.28 3.44
CA ASN A 9 13.09 11.90 3.44
C ASN A 9 14.55 11.80 2.93
N SER A 10 14.96 12.70 2.03
CA SER A 10 16.31 12.71 1.46
C SER A 10 17.39 13.28 2.38
N ILE A 11 17.02 13.91 3.51
CA ILE A 11 17.97 14.57 4.44
C ILE A 11 18.26 13.70 5.68
N GLY A 12 17.66 12.52 5.83
CA GLY A 12 18.02 11.55 6.87
C GLY A 12 17.62 11.96 8.30
N ASP A 13 16.81 13.01 8.46
CA ASP A 13 16.27 13.44 9.75
C ASP A 13 14.77 13.13 9.82
N ILE A 14 14.49 11.86 10.04
CA ILE A 14 13.13 11.30 10.12
C ILE A 14 12.35 11.96 11.26
N GLU A 15 13.01 12.23 12.39
CA GLU A 15 12.37 12.86 13.55
C GLU A 15 11.93 14.28 13.23
N LYS A 16 12.76 15.10 12.57
CA LYS A 16 12.33 16.43 12.09
C LYS A 16 11.18 16.35 11.09
N THR A 17 11.16 15.31 10.25
CA THR A 17 10.06 15.09 9.30
C THR A 17 8.76 14.84 10.06
N ILE A 18 8.79 13.95 11.05
CA ILE A 18 7.64 13.64 11.91
C ILE A 18 7.19 14.89 12.68
N GLU A 19 8.13 15.66 13.26
CA GLU A 19 7.84 16.92 13.95
C GLU A 19 7.13 17.92 13.03
N THR A 20 7.64 18.11 11.80
CA THR A 20 7.07 19.02 10.82
C THR A 20 5.64 18.62 10.44
N TYR A 21 5.41 17.33 10.16
CA TYR A 21 4.06 16.83 9.88
C TYR A 21 3.11 17.00 11.07
N ASN A 22 3.60 16.78 12.29
CA ASN A 22 2.82 17.03 13.51
C ASN A 22 2.45 18.51 13.67
N GLU A 23 3.31 19.45 13.27
CA GLU A 23 2.96 20.89 13.23
C GLU A 23 1.89 21.19 12.18
N VAL A 24 2.01 20.60 10.98
CA VAL A 24 1.02 20.78 9.91
C VAL A 24 -0.35 20.23 10.33
N ILE A 25 -0.41 19.05 10.93
CA ILE A 25 -1.64 18.44 11.45
C ILE A 25 -2.27 19.30 12.57
N LYS A 26 -1.47 20.01 13.38
CA LYS A 26 -2.02 20.96 14.37
C LYS A 26 -2.65 22.19 13.73
N ILE A 27 -2.15 22.63 12.57
CA ILE A 27 -2.67 23.78 11.83
C ILE A 27 -3.98 23.43 11.14
N ASP A 28 -4.04 22.26 10.50
CA ASP A 28 -5.26 21.74 9.85
C ASP A 28 -5.55 20.29 10.31
N PRO A 29 -6.26 20.12 11.43
CA PRO A 29 -6.51 18.80 12.00
C PRO A 29 -7.54 17.96 11.24
N ASN A 30 -8.30 18.58 10.32
CA ASN A 30 -9.42 17.96 9.64
C ASN A 30 -9.05 17.40 8.26
N ASP A 31 -7.88 17.74 7.74
CA ASP A 31 -7.37 17.19 6.49
C ASP A 31 -6.64 15.85 6.76
N PRO A 32 -7.23 14.71 6.39
CA PRO A 32 -6.63 13.40 6.63
C PRO A 32 -5.40 13.14 5.77
N ASP A 33 -5.15 13.90 4.70
CA ASP A 33 -4.04 13.68 3.78
C ASP A 33 -2.69 13.85 4.49
N TYR A 34 -2.56 14.87 5.35
CA TYR A 34 -1.34 15.05 6.16
C TYR A 34 -1.09 13.87 7.09
N ARG A 35 -2.16 13.30 7.68
CA ARG A 35 -2.05 12.13 8.55
C ARG A 35 -1.66 10.89 7.72
N TYR A 36 -2.23 10.70 6.54
CA TYR A 36 -1.87 9.58 5.65
C TYR A 36 -0.43 9.66 5.15
N GLU A 37 0.05 10.84 4.80
CA GLU A 37 1.46 11.04 4.43
C GLU A 37 2.39 10.73 5.61
N LEU A 38 2.05 11.16 6.84
CA LEU A 38 2.81 10.78 8.02
C LEU A 38 2.80 9.26 8.26
N ILE A 39 1.66 8.59 8.07
CA ILE A 39 1.56 7.12 8.14
C ILE A 39 2.52 6.45 7.15
N ARG A 40 2.59 6.93 5.90
CA ARG A 40 3.52 6.40 4.89
C ARG A 40 4.97 6.58 5.32
N ILE A 41 5.33 7.74 5.88
CA ILE A 41 6.67 8.00 6.42
C ILE A 41 6.98 7.06 7.58
N LEU A 42 6.03 6.84 8.50
CA LEU A 42 6.21 5.88 9.59
C LEU A 42 6.41 4.46 9.08
N PHE A 43 5.68 4.03 8.04
CA PHE A 43 5.87 2.73 7.40
C PHE A 43 7.23 2.58 6.72
N MET A 44 7.68 3.59 5.98
CA MET A 44 9.01 3.61 5.34
C MET A 44 10.15 3.52 6.36
N ASN A 45 9.90 3.93 7.60
CA ASN A 45 10.86 3.93 8.70
C ASN A 45 10.58 2.82 9.73
N GLU A 46 9.82 1.79 9.34
CA GLU A 46 9.52 0.61 10.15
C GLU A 46 8.80 0.89 11.49
N LYS A 47 8.25 2.10 11.66
CA LYS A 47 7.46 2.53 12.82
C LYS A 47 6.00 2.04 12.71
N TYR A 48 5.81 0.74 12.47
CA TYR A 48 4.51 0.13 12.15
C TYR A 48 3.45 0.28 13.24
N LYS A 49 3.85 0.27 14.52
CA LYS A 49 2.92 0.41 15.66
C LYS A 49 2.33 1.81 15.74
N GLU A 50 3.16 2.84 15.54
CA GLU A 50 2.73 4.23 15.54
C GLU A 50 1.79 4.50 14.36
N ALA A 51 2.17 4.04 13.17
CA ALA A 51 1.34 4.09 11.97
C ALA A 51 -0.04 3.44 12.18
N HIS A 52 -0.08 2.28 12.83
CA HIS A 52 -1.33 1.60 13.13
C HIS A 52 -2.20 2.37 14.14
N SER A 53 -1.61 2.97 15.18
CA SER A 53 -2.34 3.80 16.13
C SER A 53 -3.04 4.97 15.43
N MET A 54 -2.33 5.66 14.54
CA MET A 54 -2.90 6.79 13.81
C MET A 54 -4.01 6.37 12.84
N LEU A 55 -3.90 5.20 12.20
CA LEU A 55 -5.00 4.64 11.40
C LEU A 55 -6.26 4.44 12.25
N LEU A 56 -6.14 3.92 13.48
CA LEU A 56 -7.28 3.75 14.37
C LEU A 56 -7.88 5.08 14.87
N GLU A 57 -7.08 6.14 14.95
CA GLU A 57 -7.56 7.48 15.31
C GLU A 57 -8.39 8.09 14.18
N ILE A 58 -7.89 8.03 12.93
CA ILE A 58 -8.62 8.52 11.74
C ILE A 58 -9.99 7.83 11.62
N GLU A 59 -10.04 6.52 11.83
CA GLU A 59 -11.28 5.71 11.77
C GLU A 59 -12.30 6.15 12.83
N LYS A 60 -11.84 6.44 14.06
CA LYS A 60 -12.72 6.94 15.14
C LYS A 60 -13.28 8.33 14.84
N GLU A 61 -12.48 9.19 14.19
CA GLU A 61 -12.86 10.54 13.83
C GLU A 61 -13.77 10.58 12.58
N ASN A 62 -13.94 9.45 11.88
CA ASN A 62 -14.66 9.33 10.59
C ASN A 62 -14.12 10.30 9.52
N LEU A 63 -12.81 10.58 9.53
CA LEU A 63 -12.13 11.46 8.57
C LEU A 63 -11.54 10.67 7.39
N GLU A 64 -12.07 9.50 7.08
CA GLU A 64 -11.40 8.54 6.20
C GLU A 64 -11.78 8.68 4.71
N GLU A 65 -10.79 8.92 3.85
CA GLU A 65 -10.89 8.46 2.46
C GLU A 65 -10.78 6.93 2.44
N LEU A 66 -11.92 6.25 2.21
CA LEU A 66 -12.04 4.79 2.33
C LEU A 66 -10.96 4.04 1.54
N SER A 67 -10.62 4.47 0.32
CA SER A 67 -9.59 3.79 -0.50
C SER A 67 -8.20 3.80 0.16
N ILE A 68 -7.68 4.98 0.47
CA ILE A 68 -6.33 5.17 1.04
C ILE A 68 -6.25 4.53 2.42
N HIS A 69 -7.30 4.72 3.23
CA HIS A 69 -7.37 4.14 4.57
C HIS A 69 -7.26 2.61 4.54
N GLN A 70 -8.05 1.96 3.68
CA GLN A 70 -8.05 0.50 3.54
C GLN A 70 -6.72 0.00 2.96
N SER A 71 -6.11 0.73 2.03
CA SER A 71 -4.78 0.40 1.49
C SER A 71 -3.70 0.40 2.58
N LEU A 72 -3.63 1.46 3.40
CA LEU A 72 -2.64 1.57 4.46
C LEU A 72 -2.86 0.55 5.59
N LYS A 73 -4.12 0.26 5.96
CA LYS A 73 -4.44 -0.86 6.88
C LYS A 73 -4.04 -2.20 6.28
N GLY A 74 -4.31 -2.41 4.99
CA GLY A 74 -3.88 -3.60 4.26
C GLY A 74 -2.36 -3.77 4.31
N TYR A 75 -1.60 -2.70 4.10
CA TYR A 75 -0.14 -2.71 4.19
C TYR A 75 0.35 -3.07 5.59
N TYR A 76 -0.24 -2.51 6.64
CA TYR A 76 0.08 -2.91 8.01
C TYR A 76 -0.09 -4.43 8.23
N TYR A 77 -1.23 -5.00 7.82
CA TYR A 77 -1.48 -6.43 7.95
C TYR A 77 -0.55 -7.27 7.07
N LEU A 78 -0.15 -6.75 5.91
CA LEU A 78 0.84 -7.40 5.05
C LEU A 78 2.19 -7.52 5.77
N VAL A 79 2.69 -6.43 6.36
CA VAL A 79 3.99 -6.42 7.06
C VAL A 79 4.01 -7.39 8.24
N ILE A 80 2.92 -7.50 9.00
CA ILE A 80 2.86 -8.43 10.13
C ILE A 80 2.51 -9.88 9.74
N GLY A 81 2.40 -10.18 8.43
CA GLY A 81 2.15 -11.53 7.91
C GLY A 81 0.69 -12.00 7.98
N GLU A 82 -0.25 -11.11 8.29
CA GLU A 82 -1.68 -11.38 8.36
C GLU A 82 -2.34 -11.30 6.97
N PHE A 83 -1.88 -12.14 6.04
CA PHE A 83 -2.22 -12.06 4.62
C PHE A 83 -3.72 -12.15 4.33
N THR A 84 -4.50 -12.86 5.15
CA THR A 84 -5.96 -12.94 4.98
C THR A 84 -6.64 -11.60 5.25
N LYS A 85 -6.18 -10.85 6.26
CA LYS A 85 -6.69 -9.50 6.56
C LYS A 85 -6.21 -8.53 5.49
N ALA A 86 -4.92 -8.57 5.15
CA ALA A 86 -4.35 -7.74 4.10
C ALA A 86 -5.12 -7.90 2.77
N GLN A 87 -5.38 -9.14 2.36
CA GLN A 87 -6.12 -9.45 1.13
C GLN A 87 -7.52 -8.82 1.12
N LYS A 88 -8.26 -8.93 2.23
CA LYS A 88 -9.60 -8.34 2.36
C LYS A 88 -9.55 -6.82 2.16
N LEU A 89 -8.63 -6.16 2.87
CA LEU A 89 -8.52 -4.71 2.89
C LEU A 89 -8.03 -4.16 1.54
N PHE A 90 -7.05 -4.81 0.91
CA PHE A 90 -6.62 -4.44 -0.43
C PHE A 90 -7.73 -4.62 -1.47
N LYS A 91 -8.53 -5.69 -1.37
CA LYS A 91 -9.68 -5.88 -2.25
C LYS A 91 -10.72 -4.76 -2.07
N GLU A 92 -10.99 -4.36 -0.83
CA GLU A 92 -11.88 -3.24 -0.52
C GLU A 92 -11.33 -1.92 -1.06
N ALA A 93 -10.05 -1.62 -0.82
CA ALA A 93 -9.36 -0.43 -1.34
C ALA A 93 -9.43 -0.34 -2.86
N ILE A 94 -9.15 -1.45 -3.55
CA ILE A 94 -9.26 -1.54 -5.02
C ILE A 94 -10.70 -1.29 -5.45
N TYR A 95 -11.72 -1.87 -4.79
CA TYR A 95 -13.12 -1.67 -5.17
C TYR A 95 -13.54 -0.19 -5.09
N PHE A 96 -13.08 0.54 -4.06
CA PHE A 96 -13.42 1.96 -3.90
C PHE A 96 -12.74 2.89 -4.91
N ASN A 97 -11.62 2.49 -5.52
CA ASN A 97 -10.86 3.32 -6.46
C ASN A 97 -10.55 2.63 -7.81
N PHE A 98 -11.32 1.59 -8.16
CA PHE A 98 -11.08 0.73 -9.32
C PHE A 98 -11.09 1.49 -10.65
N GLU A 99 -11.74 2.67 -10.71
CA GLU A 99 -11.94 3.43 -11.94
C GLU A 99 -11.03 4.66 -12.09
N LYS A 100 -10.28 5.07 -11.07
CA LYS A 100 -9.44 6.29 -11.10
C LYS A 100 -8.00 5.97 -10.72
N GLU A 101 -7.16 5.81 -11.75
CA GLU A 101 -5.69 6.00 -11.76
C GLU A 101 -4.90 5.64 -10.48
N MET A 102 -5.30 4.59 -9.73
CA MET A 102 -4.61 4.29 -8.48
C MET A 102 -3.43 3.35 -8.69
N HIS A 103 -2.28 4.02 -8.87
CA HIS A 103 -0.96 3.76 -8.32
C HIS A 103 -0.61 2.29 -8.05
N ASP A 104 0.21 1.76 -8.94
CA ASP A 104 0.78 0.40 -8.98
C ASP A 104 1.28 -0.16 -7.62
N GLU A 105 1.55 0.66 -6.61
CA GLU A 105 1.82 0.24 -5.22
C GLU A 105 0.70 -0.63 -4.61
N LEU A 106 -0.57 -0.19 -4.72
CA LEU A 106 -1.70 -0.93 -4.14
C LEU A 106 -1.87 -2.29 -4.84
N ILE A 107 -1.75 -2.29 -6.17
CA ILE A 107 -1.80 -3.51 -6.97
C ILE A 107 -0.64 -4.44 -6.63
N TYR A 108 0.58 -3.90 -6.53
CA TYR A 108 1.75 -4.67 -6.13
C TYR A 108 1.55 -5.31 -4.76
N ASN A 109 1.14 -4.55 -3.74
CA ASN A 109 0.91 -5.06 -2.39
C ASN A 109 -0.20 -6.13 -2.35
N TYR A 110 -1.25 -5.94 -3.14
CA TYR A 110 -2.31 -6.94 -3.27
C TYR A 110 -1.79 -8.22 -3.94
N PHE A 111 -1.07 -8.11 -5.05
CA PHE A 111 -0.50 -9.25 -5.75
C PHE A 111 0.53 -9.99 -4.89
N PHE A 112 1.39 -9.26 -4.18
CA PHE A 112 2.34 -9.82 -3.25
C PHE A 112 1.62 -10.58 -2.12
N THR A 113 0.49 -10.05 -1.62
CA THR A 113 -0.36 -10.77 -0.66
C THR A 113 -0.91 -12.06 -1.23
N LEU A 114 -1.47 -12.03 -2.44
CA LEU A 114 -2.00 -13.21 -3.12
C LEU A 114 -0.90 -14.25 -3.39
N TYR A 115 0.30 -13.79 -3.75
CA TYR A 115 1.47 -14.64 -3.98
C TYR A 115 1.88 -15.38 -2.70
N ASN A 116 1.95 -14.69 -1.56
CA ASN A 116 2.26 -15.32 -0.26
C ASN A 116 1.18 -16.33 0.18
N LYS A 117 -0.04 -16.19 -0.32
CA LYS A 117 -1.13 -17.14 -0.11
C LYS A 117 -1.18 -18.29 -1.14
N ASN A 118 -0.26 -18.30 -2.11
CA ASN A 118 -0.28 -19.20 -3.28
C ASN A 118 -1.56 -19.11 -4.13
N GLU A 119 -2.25 -17.96 -4.09
CA GLU A 119 -3.49 -17.71 -4.84
C GLU A 119 -3.20 -17.17 -6.25
N PHE A 120 -2.31 -17.85 -6.97
CA PHE A 120 -1.75 -17.39 -8.25
C PHE A 120 -2.82 -17.16 -9.33
N ASN A 121 -3.83 -18.02 -9.40
CA ASN A 121 -4.90 -17.89 -10.40
C ASN A 121 -5.64 -16.56 -10.27
N LYS A 122 -5.87 -16.07 -9.04
CA LYS A 122 -6.53 -14.78 -8.82
C LYS A 122 -5.72 -13.61 -9.37
N ILE A 123 -4.39 -13.69 -9.29
CA ILE A 123 -3.51 -12.67 -9.86
C ILE A 123 -3.69 -12.65 -11.38
N LEU A 124 -3.61 -13.82 -12.02
CA LEU A 124 -3.76 -13.96 -13.47
C LEU A 124 -5.14 -13.49 -13.97
N ASP A 125 -6.20 -13.80 -13.23
CA ASP A 125 -7.56 -13.37 -13.57
C ASP A 125 -7.73 -11.85 -13.51
N LEU A 126 -6.93 -11.15 -12.68
CA LEU A 126 -7.00 -9.69 -12.54
C LEU A 126 -6.19 -8.94 -13.60
N LEU A 127 -5.11 -9.53 -14.12
CA LEU A 127 -4.20 -8.85 -15.06
C LEU A 127 -4.89 -8.18 -16.26
N PRO A 128 -5.85 -8.82 -16.96
CA PRO A 128 -6.49 -8.20 -18.13
C PRO A 128 -7.30 -6.95 -17.81
N HIS A 129 -7.64 -6.75 -16.53
CA HIS A 129 -8.49 -5.66 -16.05
C HIS A 129 -7.70 -4.49 -15.47
N LEU A 130 -6.36 -4.57 -15.45
CA LEU A 130 -5.49 -3.54 -14.90
C LEU A 130 -4.90 -2.66 -16.00
N ASN A 131 -4.93 -1.35 -15.76
CA ASN A 131 -4.22 -0.37 -16.59
C ASN A 131 -2.89 0.01 -15.92
N LEU A 132 -1.90 -0.88 -16.00
CA LEU A 132 -0.57 -0.65 -15.42
C LEU A 132 0.18 0.42 -16.23
N GLN A 133 0.57 1.52 -15.59
CA GLN A 133 1.32 2.57 -16.27
C GLN A 133 2.80 2.20 -16.35
N LYS A 134 3.37 2.21 -17.57
CA LYS A 134 4.74 1.75 -17.83
C LYS A 134 5.87 2.55 -17.14
N ASN A 135 5.56 3.72 -16.57
CA ASN A 135 6.56 4.68 -16.06
C ASN A 135 6.59 4.80 -14.53
N ASN A 136 6.06 3.82 -13.79
CA ASN A 136 6.01 3.87 -12.33
C ASN A 136 6.96 2.86 -11.68
N ASN A 137 7.39 3.18 -10.44
CA ASN A 137 8.37 2.44 -9.63
C ASN A 137 7.92 1.03 -9.20
N TYR A 138 6.72 0.59 -9.56
CA TYR A 138 6.20 -0.74 -9.20
C TYR A 138 5.90 -1.62 -10.42
N HIS A 139 6.00 -1.08 -11.64
CA HIS A 139 5.70 -1.84 -12.85
C HIS A 139 6.67 -3.02 -13.03
N GLN A 140 7.96 -2.80 -12.77
CA GLN A 140 9.00 -3.83 -12.88
C GLN A 140 8.82 -4.93 -11.83
N GLU A 141 8.41 -4.55 -10.63
CA GLU A 141 8.15 -5.42 -9.50
C GLU A 141 6.93 -6.30 -9.76
N ILE A 142 5.86 -5.72 -10.32
CA ILE A 142 4.67 -6.45 -10.75
C ILE A 142 5.05 -7.45 -11.86
N ASP A 143 5.80 -7.03 -12.88
CA ASP A 143 6.24 -7.91 -13.96
C ASP A 143 7.12 -9.05 -13.45
N THR A 144 8.04 -8.76 -12.53
CA THR A 144 8.90 -9.76 -11.88
C THR A 144 8.06 -10.78 -11.12
N LEU A 145 7.05 -10.32 -10.37
CA LEU A 145 6.15 -11.20 -9.65
C LEU A 145 5.33 -12.11 -10.58
N ILE A 146 4.83 -11.57 -11.69
CA ILE A 146 4.09 -12.32 -12.72
C ILE A 146 4.97 -13.42 -13.35
N ASN A 147 6.23 -13.11 -13.65
CA ASN A 147 7.18 -14.08 -14.19
C ASN A 147 7.43 -15.23 -13.20
N LEU A 148 7.66 -14.91 -11.92
CA LEU A 148 7.83 -15.92 -10.87
C LEU A 148 6.60 -16.84 -10.72
N ILE A 149 5.40 -16.28 -10.83
CA ILE A 149 4.15 -17.05 -10.78
C ILE A 149 4.05 -18.01 -11.98
N THR A 150 4.32 -17.49 -13.17
CA THR A 150 4.23 -18.25 -14.43
C THR A 150 5.21 -19.43 -14.42
N ASP A 151 6.42 -19.21 -13.93
CA ASP A 151 7.43 -20.26 -13.84
C ASP A 151 7.04 -21.33 -12.80
N LYS A 152 6.53 -20.93 -11.63
CA LYS A 152 6.00 -21.88 -10.62
C LYS A 152 4.86 -22.75 -11.18
N GLN A 153 3.95 -22.16 -11.96
CA GLN A 153 2.85 -22.92 -12.54
C GLN A 153 3.33 -23.93 -13.60
N LYS A 154 4.32 -23.56 -14.43
CA LYS A 154 4.94 -24.49 -15.38
C LYS A 154 5.57 -25.68 -14.65
N VAL A 155 6.37 -25.44 -13.60
CA VAL A 155 7.00 -26.52 -12.83
C VAL A 155 5.95 -27.47 -12.24
N ASN A 156 4.84 -26.95 -11.71
CA ASN A 156 3.76 -27.76 -11.15
C ASN A 156 2.98 -28.56 -12.21
N GLN A 157 2.97 -28.13 -13.48
CA GLN A 157 2.34 -28.88 -14.57
C GLN A 157 3.19 -30.08 -15.03
N PHE A 158 4.50 -30.07 -14.80
CA PHE A 158 5.40 -31.18 -15.16
C PHE A 158 5.69 -32.15 -13.99
N ALA A 159 5.17 -31.86 -12.79
CA ALA A 159 5.40 -32.65 -11.59
C ALA A 159 4.25 -33.63 -11.24
N ASN A 160 3.25 -33.78 -12.12
CA ASN A 160 2.11 -34.69 -11.96
C ASN A 160 2.12 -35.81 -13.01
#